data_AF-A0A7J6AT89-F1
#
_entry.id   AF-A0A7J6AT89-F1
#
_cell.length_a   1.000
_cell.length_b   1.000
_cell.length_c   1.000
_cell.angle_alpha   90.00
_cell.angle_beta   90.00
_cell.angle_gamma   90.00
#
_symmetry.space_group_name_H-M   'P 1'
#
loop_
_entity.id
_entity.type
_entity.pdbx_description
1 polymer ?
#
loop_
_entity_poly.entity_id
_entity_poly.type
_entity_poly.pdbx_seq_one_letter_code
_entity_poly.pdbx_strand_id
1 'polypeptide(L)'
;LLGSSTGHSSAAVSTESEVVPDQSSSVLVRGVSKPTSKVRVYDKKQYCLFCSKPLSKIARHLEQVHRTESEVVKALSFPKGSKDRKTLLDHLRNRGNITHNAVVVQHGEGELVPCYYFLFLLLLLLLLLLLLLLLLL
;
A
#
# COMPACT_ATOMS: atom_id res chain seq x y z
N LEU A 1 61.82 -0.58 16.99
CA LEU A 1 62.49 0.52 17.72
C LEU A 1 61.41 1.57 17.96
N LEU A 2 60.66 1.45 19.06
CA LEU A 2 60.90 2.12 20.35
C LEU A 2 60.95 3.65 20.19
N GLY A 3 60.02 4.34 20.85
CA GLY A 3 60.17 5.77 21.14
C GLY A 3 58.86 6.56 21.27
N SER A 4 58.18 6.40 22.41
CA SER A 4 57.08 7.24 22.89
C SER A 4 57.55 8.63 23.35
N SER A 5 56.67 9.65 23.33
CA SER A 5 56.45 10.57 24.49
C SER A 5 55.35 11.63 24.23
N THR A 6 54.29 11.59 25.06
CA THR A 6 53.63 12.66 25.86
C THR A 6 53.52 14.10 25.30
N GLY A 7 52.45 14.90 25.45
CA GLY A 7 51.23 14.86 26.26
C GLY A 7 50.65 16.29 26.42
N HIS A 8 49.45 16.38 27.02
CA HIS A 8 48.67 17.57 27.49
C HIS A 8 47.77 18.28 26.46
N SER A 9 46.44 18.07 26.48
CA SER A 9 45.41 18.60 27.41
C SER A 9 44.95 20.00 27.06
N SER A 10 43.68 20.14 26.64
CA SER A 10 42.76 21.18 27.09
C SER A 10 41.33 20.82 26.66
N ALA A 11 40.45 20.73 27.66
CA ALA A 11 39.03 20.52 27.51
C ALA A 11 38.34 21.78 26.99
N ALA A 12 37.39 21.60 26.07
CA ALA A 12 36.27 22.51 25.90
C ALA A 12 35.03 21.66 25.69
N VAL A 13 34.32 21.47 26.79
CA VAL A 13 32.88 21.20 26.83
C VAL A 13 32.19 22.24 25.95
N SER A 14 31.27 21.82 25.08
CA SER A 14 29.97 22.47 24.88
C SER A 14 29.10 21.70 23.89
N THR A 15 27.93 21.35 24.42
CA THR A 15 26.62 21.35 23.77
C THR A 15 26.36 20.32 22.68
N GLU A 16 25.70 19.25 23.12
CA GLU A 16 24.58 18.62 22.43
C GLU A 16 23.73 19.65 21.69
N SER A 17 23.55 19.40 20.40
CA SER A 17 22.29 19.66 19.74
C SER A 17 22.13 18.52 18.75
N GLU A 18 21.61 17.40 19.27
CA GLU A 18 20.92 16.45 18.43
C GLU A 18 19.79 17.21 17.72
N VAL A 19 20.02 17.54 16.46
CA VAL A 19 18.95 17.96 15.57
C VAL A 19 18.15 16.70 15.29
N VAL A 20 17.17 16.42 16.15
CA VAL A 20 16.11 15.46 15.89
C VAL A 20 15.44 15.93 14.59
N PRO A 21 15.46 15.14 13.50
CA PRO A 21 14.71 15.48 12.31
C PRO A 21 13.24 15.49 12.72
N ASP A 22 12.57 16.62 12.50
CA ASP A 22 11.11 16.74 12.58
C ASP A 22 10.50 15.76 11.57
N GLN A 23 10.27 14.52 12.00
CA GLN A 23 9.60 13.50 11.21
C GLN A 23 8.12 13.84 11.21
N SER A 24 7.75 14.82 10.39
CA SER A 24 6.38 15.06 9.99
C SER A 24 5.93 13.90 9.07
N SER A 25 5.68 12.75 9.69
CA SER A 25 5.16 11.55 9.04
C SER A 25 3.73 11.86 8.57
N SER A 26 3.55 12.11 7.27
CA SER A 26 2.25 12.49 6.71
C SER A 26 1.66 11.34 5.88
N VAL A 27 0.61 10.74 6.43
CA VAL A 27 -0.23 9.77 5.71
C VAL A 27 -1.38 10.52 5.04
N LEU A 28 -1.56 10.31 3.74
CA LEU A 28 -2.61 10.95 2.95
C LEU A 28 -3.59 9.91 2.41
N VAL A 29 -4.87 10.30 2.33
CA VAL A 29 -5.88 9.55 1.58
C VAL A 29 -6.32 10.44 0.42
N ARG A 30 -5.96 10.06 -0.82
CA ARG A 30 -6.35 10.87 -1.99
C ARG A 30 -7.84 10.76 -2.26
N GLY A 31 -8.52 11.90 -2.14
CA GLY A 31 -9.91 12.06 -2.61
C GLY A 31 -9.99 11.96 -4.13
N VAL A 32 -11.10 11.45 -4.65
CA VAL A 32 -11.36 11.43 -6.09
C VAL A 32 -11.71 12.84 -6.56
N SER A 33 -11.03 13.32 -7.59
CA SER A 33 -11.31 14.62 -8.20
C SER A 33 -12.66 14.56 -8.90
N LYS A 34 -13.56 15.51 -8.59
CA LYS A 34 -14.80 15.68 -9.37
C LYS A 34 -14.42 16.24 -10.76
N PRO A 35 -14.91 15.67 -11.86
CA PRO A 35 -14.57 16.17 -13.18
C PRO A 35 -15.20 17.56 -13.38
N THR A 36 -14.39 18.55 -13.72
CA THR A 36 -14.80 19.94 -14.01
C THR A 36 -15.38 20.10 -15.43
N SER A 37 -15.35 19.03 -16.23
CA SER A 37 -15.85 18.95 -17.60
C SER A 37 -16.44 17.56 -17.86
N LYS A 38 -16.97 17.30 -19.07
CA LYS A 38 -17.44 15.95 -19.48
C LYS A 38 -16.31 14.91 -19.62
N VAL A 39 -15.04 15.27 -19.38
CA VAL A 39 -13.90 14.36 -19.52
C VAL A 39 -13.67 13.57 -18.22
N ARG A 40 -13.54 12.25 -18.37
CA ARG A 40 -13.28 11.34 -17.24
C ARG A 40 -11.84 11.49 -16.74
N VAL A 41 -11.68 11.88 -15.48
CA VAL A 41 -10.37 11.93 -14.80
C VAL A 41 -10.03 10.52 -14.28
N TYR A 42 -8.85 10.00 -14.64
CA TYR A 42 -8.30 8.74 -14.15
C TYR A 42 -7.13 9.00 -13.18
N ASP A 43 -7.44 9.74 -12.12
CA ASP A 43 -6.52 10.12 -11.05
C ASP A 43 -6.26 8.97 -10.05
N LYS A 44 -7.21 8.05 -9.91
CA LYS A 44 -7.06 6.91 -8.99
C LYS A 44 -5.94 5.96 -9.45
N LYS A 45 -4.87 5.89 -8.65
CA LYS A 45 -3.78 4.92 -8.80
C LYS A 45 -4.01 3.70 -7.92
N GLN A 46 -3.55 2.56 -8.39
CA GLN A 46 -3.60 1.26 -7.72
C GLN A 46 -2.21 0.64 -7.83
N TYR A 47 -1.80 -0.16 -6.85
CA TYR A 47 -0.42 -0.65 -6.79
C TYR A 47 -0.32 -2.07 -7.31
N CYS A 48 0.70 -2.32 -8.13
CA CYS A 48 0.96 -3.67 -8.64
C CYS A 48 1.56 -4.55 -7.55
N LEU A 49 1.03 -5.76 -7.40
CA LEU A 49 1.54 -6.75 -6.44
C LEU A 49 3.01 -7.14 -6.70
N PHE A 50 3.44 -7.18 -7.96
CA PHE A 50 4.74 -7.75 -8.33
C PHE A 50 5.86 -6.72 -8.43
N CYS A 51 5.55 -5.47 -8.82
CA CYS A 51 6.57 -4.43 -8.99
C CYS A 51 6.29 -3.16 -8.19
N SER A 52 5.24 -3.15 -7.36
CA SER A 52 4.87 -2.03 -6.48
C SER A 52 4.67 -0.68 -7.19
N LYS A 53 4.57 -0.66 -8.52
CA LYS A 53 4.35 0.57 -9.28
C LYS A 53 2.89 1.04 -9.12
N PRO A 54 2.63 2.37 -9.09
CA PRO A 54 1.29 2.93 -9.13
C PRO A 54 0.75 3.01 -10.58
N LEU A 55 -0.33 2.28 -10.88
CA LEU A 55 -0.96 2.21 -12.20
C LEU A 55 -2.45 2.59 -12.13
N SER A 56 -2.94 3.22 -13.20
CA SER A 56 -4.39 3.45 -13.38
C SER A 56 -5.13 2.23 -13.96
N LYS A 57 -4.41 1.28 -14.58
CA LYS A 57 -4.97 0.11 -15.27
C LYS A 57 -4.18 -1.17 -14.95
N ILE A 58 -4.34 -1.69 -13.73
CA ILE A 58 -3.60 -2.86 -13.23
C ILE A 58 -3.78 -4.10 -14.11
N ALA A 59 -5.01 -4.41 -14.55
CA ALA A 59 -5.26 -5.59 -15.39
C ALA A 59 -4.41 -5.60 -16.67
N ARG A 60 -4.33 -4.45 -17.36
CA ARG A 60 -3.49 -4.29 -18.56
C ARG A 60 -2.01 -4.43 -18.24
N HIS A 61 -1.56 -3.81 -17.15
CA HIS A 61 -0.17 -3.90 -16.69
C HIS A 61 0.24 -5.36 -16.41
N LEU A 62 -0.61 -6.11 -15.71
CA LEU A 62 -0.35 -7.53 -15.44
C LEU A 62 -0.25 -8.35 -16.72
N GLU A 63 -1.17 -8.15 -17.67
CA GLU A 63 -1.16 -8.87 -18.96
C GLU A 63 0.07 -8.56 -19.82
N GLN A 64 0.64 -7.35 -19.71
CA GLN A 64 1.77 -6.91 -20.54
C GLN A 64 3.14 -7.16 -19.90
N VAL A 65 3.26 -6.93 -18.59
CA VAL A 65 4.56 -6.93 -17.88
C VAL A 65 4.76 -8.19 -17.05
N HIS A 66 3.69 -8.74 -16.47
CA HIS A 66 3.74 -9.88 -15.55
C HIS A 66 3.00 -11.10 -16.11
N ARG A 67 3.02 -11.27 -17.44
CA ARG A 67 2.27 -12.33 -18.14
C ARG A 67 2.66 -13.73 -17.70
N THR A 68 3.89 -13.91 -17.21
CA THR A 68 4.47 -15.20 -16.80
C THR A 68 4.22 -15.55 -15.34
N GLU A 69 3.71 -14.62 -14.53
CA GLU A 69 3.39 -14.91 -13.13
C GLU A 69 2.24 -15.91 -13.06
N SER A 70 2.37 -16.96 -12.24
CA SER A 70 1.45 -18.10 -12.21
C SER A 70 -0.02 -17.68 -12.01
N GLU A 71 -0.27 -16.75 -11.08
CA GLU A 71 -1.61 -16.22 -10.80
C GLU A 71 -2.16 -15.37 -11.96
N VAL A 72 -1.29 -14.67 -12.69
CA VAL A 72 -1.66 -13.91 -13.88
C VAL A 72 -1.97 -14.86 -15.03
N VAL A 73 -1.13 -15.87 -15.28
CA VAL A 73 -1.38 -16.93 -16.28
C VAL A 73 -2.75 -17.57 -16.04
N LYS A 74 -3.05 -17.94 -14.79
CA LYS A 74 -4.36 -18.49 -14.40
C LYS A 74 -5.50 -17.51 -14.68
N ALA A 75 -5.33 -16.22 -14.43
CA ALA A 75 -6.36 -15.24 -14.77
C ALA A 75 -6.55 -15.08 -16.29
N LEU A 76 -5.45 -15.12 -17.05
CA LEU A 76 -5.43 -14.95 -18.49
C LEU A 76 -5.93 -16.18 -19.27
N SER A 77 -5.97 -17.37 -18.66
CA SER A 77 -6.53 -18.58 -19.26
C SER A 77 -8.04 -18.50 -19.46
N PHE A 78 -8.72 -17.61 -18.72
CA PHE A 78 -10.14 -17.34 -18.92
C PHE A 78 -10.37 -16.31 -20.04
N PRO A 79 -11.51 -16.41 -20.76
CA PRO A 79 -11.85 -15.45 -21.83
C PRO A 79 -11.85 -14.00 -21.36
N LYS A 80 -11.45 -13.08 -22.24
CA LYS A 80 -11.53 -11.64 -21.96
C LYS A 80 -12.98 -11.25 -21.66
N GLY A 81 -13.17 -10.49 -20.58
CA GLY A 81 -14.50 -10.05 -20.12
C GLY A 81 -15.27 -11.07 -19.28
N SER A 82 -14.76 -12.29 -19.07
CA SER A 82 -15.42 -13.25 -18.19
C SER A 82 -15.39 -12.79 -16.73
N LYS A 83 -16.39 -13.24 -15.95
CA LYS A 83 -16.47 -12.95 -14.51
C LYS A 83 -15.25 -13.52 -13.78
N ASP A 84 -14.82 -14.74 -14.10
CA ASP A 84 -13.69 -15.40 -13.46
C ASP A 84 -12.38 -14.65 -13.68
N ARG A 85 -12.11 -14.23 -14.92
CA ARG A 85 -10.93 -13.40 -15.24
C ARG A 85 -10.94 -12.12 -14.44
N LYS A 86 -12.09 -11.44 -14.37
CA LYS A 86 -12.25 -10.20 -13.61
C LYS A 86 -11.97 -10.44 -12.13
N THR A 87 -12.57 -11.46 -11.53
CA THR A 87 -12.40 -11.80 -10.11
C THR A 87 -10.93 -12.06 -9.77
N LEU A 88 -10.22 -12.85 -10.58
CA LEU A 88 -8.80 -13.15 -10.34
C LEU A 88 -7.90 -11.90 -10.49
N LEU A 89 -8.14 -11.06 -11.50
CA LEU A 89 -7.39 -9.81 -11.67
C LEU A 89 -7.72 -8.76 -10.59
N ASP A 90 -8.96 -8.73 -10.09
CA ASP A 90 -9.37 -7.89 -8.98
C ASP A 90 -8.70 -8.36 -7.68
N HIS A 91 -8.58 -9.67 -7.46
CA HIS A 91 -7.84 -10.23 -6.33
C HIS A 91 -6.36 -9.81 -6.33
N LEU A 92 -5.68 -9.90 -7.48
CA LEU A 92 -4.29 -9.44 -7.63
C LEU A 92 -4.14 -7.94 -7.35
N ARG A 93 -5.08 -7.12 -7.85
CA ARG A 93 -5.11 -5.68 -7.58
C ARG A 93 -5.26 -5.39 -6.09
N ASN A 94 -6.22 -6.05 -5.44
CA ASN A 94 -6.51 -5.85 -4.03
C ASN A 94 -5.29 -6.22 -3.16
N ARG A 95 -4.63 -7.34 -3.46
CA ARG A 95 -3.39 -7.74 -2.76
C ARG A 95 -2.28 -6.72 -2.94
N GLY A 96 -2.09 -6.19 -4.15
CA GLY A 96 -1.11 -5.13 -4.40
C GLY A 96 -1.39 -3.86 -3.59
N ASN A 97 -2.65 -3.42 -3.53
CA ASN A 97 -3.04 -2.27 -2.71
C ASN A 97 -2.88 -2.52 -1.21
N ILE A 98 -3.24 -3.70 -0.71
CA ILE A 98 -3.09 -4.07 0.70
C ILE A 98 -1.61 -4.06 1.09
N THR A 99 -0.76 -4.64 0.24
CA THR A 99 0.70 -4.66 0.45
C THR A 99 1.26 -3.25 0.53
N HIS A 100 0.87 -2.37 -0.41
CA HIS A 100 1.26 -0.96 -0.38
C HIS A 100 0.76 -0.24 0.88
N ASN A 101 -0.51 -0.40 1.23
CA ASN A 101 -1.08 0.24 2.42
C ASN A 101 -0.39 -0.22 3.70
N ALA A 102 -0.04 -1.50 3.81
CA ALA A 102 0.70 -2.02 4.96
C ALA A 102 2.05 -1.33 5.11
N VAL A 103 2.78 -1.11 4.00
CA VAL A 103 4.03 -0.34 3.98
C VAL A 103 3.79 1.10 4.43
N VAL A 104 2.79 1.79 3.88
CA VAL A 104 2.45 3.18 4.27
C VAL A 104 2.13 3.30 5.75
N VAL A 105 1.32 2.38 6.29
CA VAL A 105 0.98 2.35 7.72
C VAL A 105 2.20 2.10 8.58
N GLN A 106 3.08 1.19 8.17
CA GLN A 106 4.30 0.86 8.91
C GLN A 106 5.30 2.01 8.95
N HIS A 107 5.47 2.74 7.84
CA HIS A 107 6.41 3.85 7.75
C HIS A 107 5.83 5.18 8.25
N GLY A 108 4.50 5.27 8.39
CA GLY A 108 3.80 6.50 8.80
C GLY A 108 3.78 7.58 7.71
N GLU A 109 4.17 7.26 6.48
CA GLU A 109 4.24 8.20 5.37
C GLU A 109 3.73 7.58 4.06
N GLY A 110 3.12 8.42 3.23
CA GLY A 110 2.67 8.06 1.89
C GLY A 110 1.16 8.06 1.70
N GLU A 111 0.72 7.61 0.52
CA GLU A 111 -0.69 7.67 0.10
C GLU A 111 -1.39 6.32 0.29
N LEU A 112 -2.41 6.28 1.13
CA LEU A 112 -3.27 5.11 1.31
C LEU A 112 -4.26 4.96 0.15
N VAL A 113 -4.45 3.72 -0.28
CA VAL A 113 -5.41 3.36 -1.32
C VAL A 113 -6.69 2.80 -0.69
N PRO A 114 -7.87 3.40 -0.96
CA PRO A 114 -9.13 2.88 -0.47
C PRO A 114 -9.42 1.46 -0.99
N CYS A 115 -9.56 0.51 -0.07
CA CYS A 115 -9.89 -0.89 -0.33
C CYS A 115 -11.28 -1.21 0.25
N TYR A 116 -12.32 -1.17 -0.60
CA TYR A 116 -13.72 -1.26 -0.13
C TYR A 116 -14.18 -2.67 0.30
N TYR A 117 -13.35 -3.70 0.18
CA TYR A 117 -13.69 -5.04 0.66
C TYR A 117 -13.55 -5.19 2.18
N PHE A 118 -12.67 -4.42 2.83
CA PHE A 118 -12.44 -4.52 4.27
C PHE A 118 -13.67 -4.08 5.08
N LEU A 119 -14.32 -3.00 4.65
CA LEU A 119 -15.55 -2.50 5.28
C LEU A 119 -16.70 -3.50 5.15
N PHE A 120 -16.77 -4.23 4.04
CA PHE A 120 -17.80 -5.24 3.81
C PHE A 120 -17.58 -6.50 4.65
N LEU A 121 -16.33 -6.97 4.80
CA LEU A 121 -16.02 -8.09 5.69
C LEU A 121 -16.23 -7.73 7.16
N LEU A 122 -15.85 -6.52 7.59
CA LEU A 122 -16.07 -6.08 8.97
C LEU A 122 -17.55 -5.99 9.29
N LEU A 123 -18.37 -5.45 8.38
CA LEU A 123 -19.82 -5.41 8.53
C LEU A 123 -20.42 -6.82 8.60
N LEU A 124 -19.98 -7.74 7.73
CA LEU A 124 -20.44 -9.13 7.75
C LEU A 124 -20.06 -9.82 9.07
N LEU A 125 -18.85 -9.63 9.57
CA LEU A 125 -18.41 -10.18 10.86
C LEU A 125 -19.24 -9.62 12.01
N LEU A 126 -19.50 -8.30 12.04
CA LEU A 126 -20.35 -7.67 13.04
C LEU A 126 -21.78 -8.20 13.00
N LEU A 127 -22.35 -8.42 11.81
CA LEU A 127 -23.66 -9.02 11.63
C LEU A 127 -23.70 -10.48 12.13
N LEU A 128 -22.67 -11.26 11.85
CA LEU A 128 -22.55 -12.65 12.34
C LEU A 128 -22.43 -12.69 13.88
N LEU A 129 -21.64 -11.79 14.47
CA LEU A 129 -21.51 -11.66 15.93
C LEU A 129 -22.83 -11.24 16.58
N LEU A 130 -23.57 -10.30 15.98
CA LEU A 130 -24.88 -9.88 16.46
C LEU A 130 -25.90 -11.02 16.38
N LEU A 131 -25.91 -11.78 15.28
CA LEU A 131 -26.78 -12.95 15.12
C LEU A 131 -26.46 -14.02 16.18
N LEU A 132 -25.17 -14.28 16.43
CA LEU A 132 -24.75 -15.20 17.48
C LEU A 132 -25.22 -14.75 18.86
N LEU A 133 -25.09 -13.46 19.18
CA LEU A 133 -25.56 -12.89 20.46
C LEU A 133 -27.08 -13.06 20.62
N LEU A 134 -27.86 -12.82 19.57
CA LEU A 134 -29.32 -13.00 19.59
C LEU A 134 -29.75 -14.45 19.74
N LEU A 135 -28.95 -15.42 19.28
CA LEU A 135 -29.21 -16.85 19.47
C LEU A 135 -28.84 -17.34 20.88
N LEU A 136 -28.06 -16.56 21.63
CA LEU A 136 -27.63 -16.85 22.99
C LEU A 136 -28.48 -16.13 24.06
N LEU A 137 -29.42 -15.28 23.65
CA LEU A 137 -30.40 -14.57 24.48
C LEU A 137 -31.78 -15.22 24.32
#